data_AF-A0AAW1RJ69-F1
#
_entry.id   AF-A0AAW1RJ69-F1
#
_cell.length_a   1.000
_cell.length_b   1.000
_cell.length_c   1.000
_cell.angle_alpha   90.00
_cell.angle_beta   90.00
_cell.angle_gamma   90.00
#
_symmetry.space_group_name_H-M   'P 1'
#
loop_
_entity.id
_entity.type
_entity.pdbx_description
1 polymer ?
#
loop_
_entity_poly.entity_id
_entity_poly.type
_entity_poly.pdbx_seq_one_letter_code
_entity_poly.pdbx_strand_id
1 'polypeptide(L)'
;MLQAGGCPALIRLLSIPHPSAQDAAIFTTASLVKWNLAAVQRSFACFRGVCVLLDSIWQQHYLGLLPPRLLQQSVALICKILPSKPHTQVRETADTFGLRAQVLESRGIHLLVELCLDDSAAIYQPAVAALHHLTLTERGFMGILMQATQDARLLAAVAAGLSSKASWSAT
;
A
#
# COMPACT_ATOMS: atom_id res chain seq x y z
N MET A 1 1.96 -23.97 9.57
CA MET A 1 1.83 -23.13 10.78
C MET A 1 1.34 -21.69 10.51
N LEU A 2 0.93 -21.32 9.30
CA LEU A 2 0.10 -20.12 9.04
C LEU A 2 -1.40 -20.41 9.26
N GLN A 3 -1.74 -21.17 10.31
CA GLN A 3 -3.13 -21.52 10.59
C GLN A 3 -3.75 -20.43 11.48
N ALA A 4 -4.66 -19.66 10.87
CA ALA A 4 -5.71 -18.82 11.45
C ALA A 4 -5.36 -17.65 12.40
N GLY A 5 -4.24 -17.65 13.15
CA GLY A 5 -4.00 -16.66 14.22
C GLY A 5 -2.88 -15.63 14.00
N GLY A 6 -1.90 -15.93 13.13
CA GLY A 6 -0.68 -15.10 13.00
C GLY A 6 -0.92 -13.73 12.37
N CYS A 7 -1.61 -13.67 11.23
CA CYS A 7 -1.86 -12.40 10.54
C CYS A 7 -2.76 -11.43 11.33
N PRO A 8 -3.85 -11.86 12.00
CA PRO A 8 -4.62 -10.98 12.86
C PRO A 8 -3.80 -10.38 14.01
N ALA A 9 -2.94 -11.18 14.64
CA ALA A 9 -2.06 -10.69 15.71
C ALA A 9 -1.07 -9.64 15.18
N LEU A 10 -0.48 -9.87 14.00
CA LEU A 10 0.41 -8.89 13.35
C LEU A 10 -0.33 -7.60 13.02
N ILE A 11 -1.56 -7.67 12.50
CA ILE A 11 -2.37 -6.48 12.20
C ILE A 11 -2.65 -5.70 13.49
N ARG A 12 -2.96 -6.38 14.61
CA ARG A 12 -3.13 -5.69 15.90
C ARG A 12 -1.84 -5.01 16.37
N LEU A 13 -0.68 -5.62 16.16
CA LEU A 13 0.61 -5.00 16.48
C LEU A 13 0.88 -3.75 15.63
N LEU A 14 0.44 -3.72 14.37
CA LEU A 14 0.54 -2.53 13.52
C LEU A 14 -0.29 -1.35 14.07
N SER A 15 -1.41 -1.63 14.74
CA SER A 15 -2.26 -0.60 15.36
C SER A 15 -1.65 -0.01 16.63
N ILE A 16 -0.64 -0.64 17.24
CA ILE A 16 -0.01 -0.14 18.46
C ILE A 16 0.98 0.94 18.04
N PRO A 17 0.88 2.19 18.55
CA PRO A 17 1.77 3.29 18.21
C PRO A 17 3.13 3.15 18.94
N HIS A 18 3.76 1.99 18.82
CA HIS A 18 5.05 1.68 19.42
C HIS A 18 6.03 1.25 18.31
N PRO A 19 7.05 2.06 17.99
CA PRO A 19 7.92 1.84 16.83
C PRO A 19 8.55 0.44 16.75
N SER A 20 8.99 -0.12 17.89
CA SER A 20 9.60 -1.46 17.90
C SER A 20 8.59 -2.57 17.64
N ALA A 21 7.34 -2.40 18.07
CA ALA A 21 6.28 -3.39 17.84
C ALA A 21 5.87 -3.39 16.36
N GLN A 22 5.79 -2.19 15.78
CA GLN A 22 5.49 -2.00 14.37
C GLN A 22 6.63 -2.49 13.46
N ASP A 23 7.90 -2.21 13.78
CA ASP A 23 9.03 -2.71 12.99
C ASP A 23 9.05 -4.23 12.96
N ALA A 24 8.86 -4.89 14.11
CA ALA A 24 8.74 -6.34 14.18
C ALA A 24 7.54 -6.87 13.38
N ALA A 25 6.38 -6.21 13.48
CA ALA A 25 5.18 -6.60 12.75
C ALA A 25 5.32 -6.43 11.23
N ILE A 26 5.91 -5.32 10.77
CA ILE A 26 6.17 -5.03 9.36
C ILE A 26 7.21 -6.01 8.82
N PHE A 27 8.31 -6.23 9.54
CA PHE A 27 9.34 -7.19 9.14
C PHE A 27 8.78 -8.61 9.02
N THR A 28 7.99 -9.04 9.99
CA THR A 28 7.36 -10.36 9.99
C THR A 28 6.36 -10.48 8.84
N THR A 29 5.51 -9.47 8.64
CA THR A 29 4.54 -9.46 7.55
C THR A 29 5.24 -9.47 6.19
N ALA A 30 6.27 -8.64 5.99
CA ALA A 30 7.07 -8.61 4.77
C ALA A 30 7.76 -9.95 4.49
N SER A 31 8.20 -10.64 5.53
CA SER A 31 8.72 -12.00 5.41
C SER A 31 7.61 -12.95 4.96
N LEU A 32 6.45 -12.95 5.62
CA LEU A 32 5.31 -13.80 5.27
C LEU A 32 4.81 -13.57 3.84
N VAL A 33 4.83 -12.33 3.35
CA VAL A 33 4.49 -11.98 1.97
C VAL A 33 5.38 -12.72 0.97
N LYS A 34 6.67 -12.94 1.27
CA LYS A 34 7.57 -13.71 0.40
C LYS A 34 7.18 -15.19 0.30
N TRP A 35 6.62 -15.74 1.37
CA TRP A 35 6.26 -17.16 1.45
C TRP A 35 4.84 -17.44 0.95
N ASN A 36 3.87 -16.57 1.28
CA ASN A 36 2.47 -16.78 0.96
C ASN A 36 1.71 -15.44 0.86
N LEU A 37 1.96 -14.70 -0.22
CA LEU A 37 1.29 -13.43 -0.51
C LEU A 37 -0.24 -13.57 -0.47
N ALA A 38 -0.81 -14.62 -1.07
CA ALA A 38 -2.26 -14.81 -1.11
C ALA A 38 -2.89 -14.94 0.28
N ALA A 39 -2.29 -15.71 1.20
CA ALA A 39 -2.81 -15.83 2.56
C ALA A 39 -2.70 -14.52 3.37
N VAL A 40 -1.62 -13.76 3.15
CA VAL A 40 -1.46 -12.43 3.76
C VAL A 40 -2.50 -11.47 3.21
N GLN A 41 -2.68 -11.41 1.89
CA GLN A 41 -3.69 -10.59 1.23
C GLN A 41 -5.10 -10.88 1.75
N ARG A 42 -5.49 -12.16 1.83
CA ARG A 42 -6.79 -12.56 2.41
C ARG A 42 -6.94 -12.09 3.85
N SER A 43 -5.91 -12.28 4.68
CA SER A 43 -5.99 -11.83 6.07
C SER A 43 -6.09 -10.30 6.17
N PHE A 44 -5.30 -9.57 5.40
CA PHE A 44 -5.35 -8.10 5.37
C PHE A 44 -6.71 -7.60 4.84
N ALA A 45 -7.32 -8.30 3.88
CA ALA A 45 -8.65 -8.01 3.38
C ALA A 45 -9.71 -8.20 4.47
N CYS A 46 -9.71 -9.35 5.16
CA CYS A 46 -10.69 -9.66 6.20
C CYS A 46 -10.57 -8.78 7.45
N PHE A 47 -9.35 -8.38 7.84
CA PHE A 47 -9.08 -7.70 9.11
C PHE A 47 -8.74 -6.22 8.96
N ARG A 48 -9.10 -5.59 7.83
CA ARG A 48 -8.81 -4.18 7.53
C ARG A 48 -7.33 -3.81 7.70
N GLY A 49 -6.42 -4.74 7.41
CA GLY A 49 -5.00 -4.60 7.71
C GLY A 49 -4.31 -3.49 6.93
N VAL A 50 -4.77 -3.18 5.71
CA VAL A 50 -4.23 -2.07 4.92
C VAL A 50 -4.69 -0.73 5.49
N CYS A 51 -5.96 -0.60 5.91
CA CYS A 51 -6.43 0.60 6.61
C CYS A 51 -5.60 0.84 7.88
N VAL A 52 -5.44 -0.19 8.72
CA VAL A 52 -4.69 -0.08 9.98
C VAL A 52 -3.27 0.42 9.73
N LEU A 53 -2.60 -0.13 8.72
CA LEU A 53 -1.24 0.27 8.38
C LEU A 53 -1.19 1.72 7.88
N LEU A 54 -2.12 2.12 6.99
CA LEU A 54 -2.20 3.48 6.46
C LEU A 54 -2.53 4.51 7.56
N ASP A 55 -3.49 4.22 8.43
CA ASP A 55 -3.87 5.10 9.54
C ASP A 55 -2.72 5.26 10.54
N SER A 56 -2.00 4.18 10.81
CA SER A 56 -0.81 4.22 11.66
C SER A 56 0.30 5.08 11.06
N ILE A 57 0.61 4.90 9.77
CA ILE A 57 1.61 5.73 9.08
C ILE A 57 1.17 7.18 9.12
N TRP A 58 -0.09 7.48 8.79
CA TRP A 58 -0.63 8.84 8.78
C TRP A 58 -0.46 9.52 10.14
N GLN A 59 -0.87 8.85 11.22
CA GLN A 59 -0.76 9.39 12.57
C GLN A 59 0.69 9.66 12.97
N GLN A 60 1.60 8.73 12.71
CA GLN A 60 2.98 8.83 13.19
C GLN A 60 3.86 9.71 12.29
N HIS A 61 3.63 9.71 10.99
CA HIS A 61 4.35 10.54 10.03
C HIS A 61 4.03 12.03 10.27
N TYR A 62 2.74 12.36 10.45
CA TYR A 62 2.32 13.75 10.69
C TYR A 62 2.80 14.28 12.06
N LEU A 63 2.96 13.39 13.04
CA LEU A 63 3.52 13.73 14.35
C LEU A 63 5.06 13.78 14.35
N GLY A 64 5.73 13.46 13.23
CA GLY A 64 7.20 13.37 13.15
C GLY A 64 7.80 12.23 13.99
N LEU A 65 6.98 11.26 14.38
CA LEU A 65 7.36 10.15 15.26
C LEU A 65 7.74 8.88 14.48
N LEU A 66 7.48 8.84 13.18
CA LEU A 66 7.76 7.68 12.34
C LEU A 66 9.21 7.71 11.82
N PRO A 67 10.07 6.73 12.19
CA PRO A 67 11.41 6.66 11.64
C PRO A 67 11.38 6.48 10.10
N PRO A 68 12.27 7.14 9.34
CA PRO A 68 12.29 7.06 7.87
C PRO A 68 12.38 5.62 7.34
N ARG A 69 13.14 4.77 8.03
CA ARG A 69 13.25 3.34 7.72
C ARG A 69 11.90 2.63 7.85
N LEU A 70 11.13 2.93 8.90
CA LEU A 70 9.84 2.31 9.17
C LEU A 70 8.80 2.76 8.14
N LEU A 71 8.84 4.05 7.76
CA LEU A 71 8.04 4.58 6.67
C LEU A 71 8.32 3.84 5.36
N GLN A 72 9.60 3.75 4.96
CA GLN A 72 10.03 3.03 3.77
C GLN A 72 9.52 1.57 3.76
N GLN A 73 9.71 0.83 4.86
CA GLN A 73 9.28 -0.57 4.95
C GLN A 73 7.75 -0.70 4.87
N SER A 74 7.01 0.22 5.48
CA SER A 74 5.55 0.22 5.48
C SER A 74 4.98 0.47 4.09
N VAL A 75 5.50 1.47 3.37
CA VAL A 75 5.07 1.81 2.02
C VAL A 75 5.42 0.69 1.04
N ALA A 76 6.61 0.09 1.17
CA ALA A 76 6.99 -1.07 0.39
C ALA A 76 6.09 -2.29 0.67
N LEU A 77 5.64 -2.47 1.92
CA LEU A 77 4.70 -3.53 2.29
C LEU A 77 3.32 -3.30 1.67
N ILE A 78 2.79 -2.07 1.73
CA ILE A 78 1.52 -1.68 1.11
C ILE A 78 1.56 -1.98 -0.40
N CYS A 79 2.62 -1.53 -1.08
CA CYS A 79 2.80 -1.77 -2.51
C CYS A 79 2.78 -3.27 -2.88
N LYS A 80 3.36 -4.13 -2.03
CA LYS A 80 3.41 -5.59 -2.26
C LYS A 80 2.08 -6.29 -1.97
N ILE A 81 1.36 -5.83 -0.95
CA ILE A 81 0.05 -6.41 -0.59
C ILE A 81 -1.00 -5.99 -1.61
N LEU A 82 -0.92 -4.76 -2.14
CA LEU A 82 -1.84 -4.32 -3.17
C LEU A 82 -1.65 -5.10 -4.48
N PRO A 83 -2.72 -5.72 -5.02
CA PRO A 83 -2.63 -6.55 -6.21
C PRO A 83 -2.30 -5.72 -7.46
N SER A 84 -1.23 -6.11 -8.16
CA SER A 84 -0.65 -5.37 -9.30
C SER A 84 -1.33 -5.57 -10.65
N LYS A 85 -2.22 -6.56 -10.77
CA LYS A 85 -2.94 -6.89 -12.01
C LYS A 85 -4.46 -6.78 -11.80
N PRO A 86 -5.20 -6.16 -12.72
CA PRO A 86 -6.53 -6.66 -13.06
C PRO A 86 -6.27 -8.06 -13.61
N HIS A 87 -6.71 -9.12 -12.94
CA HIS A 87 -6.67 -10.41 -13.60
C HIS A 87 -7.64 -10.35 -14.77
N THR A 88 -7.11 -10.25 -15.99
CA THR A 88 -7.88 -10.10 -17.22
C THR A 88 -8.79 -11.30 -17.51
N GLN A 89 -8.74 -12.42 -16.76
CA GLN A 89 -9.69 -13.53 -16.91
C GLN A 89 -9.99 -14.31 -15.61
N VAL A 90 -9.59 -13.80 -14.43
CA VAL A 90 -9.93 -14.43 -13.15
C VAL A 90 -10.76 -13.41 -12.39
N ARG A 91 -12.02 -13.75 -12.09
CA ARG A 91 -12.91 -12.98 -11.20
C ARG A 91 -12.08 -12.33 -10.10
N GLU A 92 -12.15 -11.00 -9.98
CA GLU A 92 -11.62 -10.32 -8.81
C GLU A 92 -12.15 -11.06 -7.58
N THR A 93 -11.24 -11.67 -6.82
CA THR A 93 -11.63 -12.31 -5.57
C THR A 93 -12.13 -11.21 -4.63
N ALA A 94 -13.14 -11.51 -3.81
CA ALA A 94 -13.65 -10.55 -2.82
C ALA A 94 -12.52 -9.94 -1.97
N ASP A 95 -11.45 -10.71 -1.75
CA ASP A 95 -10.25 -10.31 -1.02
C ASP A 95 -9.47 -9.18 -1.71
N THR A 96 -9.30 -9.25 -3.04
CA THR A 96 -8.58 -8.21 -3.80
C THR A 96 -9.36 -6.91 -3.91
N PHE A 97 -10.69 -6.98 -3.98
CA PHE A 97 -11.56 -5.80 -3.90
C PHE A 97 -11.49 -5.18 -2.49
N GLY A 98 -11.57 -6.01 -1.45
CA GLY A 98 -11.50 -5.58 -0.06
C GLY A 98 -10.22 -4.81 0.29
N LEU A 99 -9.06 -5.21 -0.23
CA LEU A 99 -7.80 -4.49 0.01
C LEU A 99 -7.76 -3.10 -0.63
N ARG A 100 -8.34 -2.94 -1.82
CA ARG A 100 -8.38 -1.64 -2.51
C ARG A 100 -9.42 -0.71 -1.88
N ALA A 101 -10.61 -1.24 -1.59
CA ALA A 101 -11.66 -0.52 -0.88
C ALA A 101 -11.13 0.06 0.43
N GLN A 102 -10.31 -0.69 1.16
CA GLN A 102 -9.63 -0.18 2.36
C GLN A 102 -8.74 1.05 2.12
N VAL A 103 -8.05 1.15 1.00
CA VAL A 103 -7.24 2.34 0.65
C VAL A 103 -8.13 3.53 0.30
N LEU A 104 -9.25 3.28 -0.40
CA LEU A 104 -10.22 4.29 -0.81
C LEU A 104 -11.05 4.83 0.37
N GLU A 105 -11.46 3.95 1.29
CA GLU A 105 -12.24 4.28 2.48
C GLU A 105 -11.41 4.99 3.57
N SER A 106 -10.08 4.87 3.50
CA SER A 106 -9.15 5.52 4.42
C SER A 106 -8.57 6.80 3.80
N ARG A 107 -7.70 7.49 4.55
CA ARG A 107 -6.87 8.57 3.99
C ARG A 107 -5.71 8.05 3.12
N GLY A 108 -5.76 6.79 2.71
CA GLY A 108 -4.68 6.10 2.02
C GLY A 108 -4.24 6.76 0.73
N ILE A 109 -5.17 7.24 -0.09
CA ILE A 109 -4.83 7.93 -1.34
C ILE A 109 -4.04 9.20 -1.05
N HIS A 110 -4.53 10.05 -0.13
CA HIS A 110 -3.86 11.29 0.24
C HIS A 110 -2.46 11.04 0.81
N LEU A 111 -2.30 10.03 1.66
CA LEU A 111 -0.99 9.63 2.18
C LEU A 111 -0.05 9.18 1.05
N LEU A 112 -0.52 8.28 0.17
CA LEU A 112 0.33 7.76 -0.91
C LEU A 112 0.75 8.86 -1.88
N VAL A 113 -0.13 9.83 -2.12
CA VAL A 113 0.16 11.04 -2.89
C VAL A 113 1.25 11.86 -2.21
N GLU A 114 1.10 12.20 -0.93
CA GLU A 114 2.11 12.96 -0.19
C GLU A 114 3.48 12.28 -0.25
N LEU A 115 3.50 10.95 -0.10
CA LEU A 115 4.71 10.14 -0.18
C LEU A 115 5.30 10.05 -1.61
N CYS A 116 4.54 10.34 -2.66
CA CYS A 116 5.10 10.48 -4.01
C CYS A 116 5.95 11.75 -4.17
N LEU A 117 5.83 12.71 -3.26
CA LEU A 117 6.63 13.93 -3.24
C LEU A 117 7.88 13.82 -2.35
N ASP A 118 8.10 12.65 -1.74
CA ASP A 118 9.29 12.39 -0.90
C ASP A 118 10.56 12.32 -1.76
N ASP A 119 11.64 12.95 -1.31
CA ASP A 119 12.93 12.97 -1.99
C ASP A 119 13.58 11.57 -2.07
N SER A 120 13.18 10.65 -1.19
CA SER A 120 13.70 9.29 -1.14
C SER A 120 13.07 8.40 -2.20
N ALA A 121 13.91 7.91 -3.12
CA ALA A 121 13.53 6.88 -4.09
C ALA A 121 12.94 5.61 -3.46
N ALA A 122 13.34 5.31 -2.22
CA ALA A 122 12.83 4.15 -1.52
C ALA A 122 11.39 4.34 -1.00
N ILE A 123 10.88 5.57 -0.95
CA ILE A 123 9.52 5.93 -0.53
C ILE A 123 8.66 6.26 -1.75
N TYR A 124 9.11 7.18 -2.61
CA TYR A 124 8.26 7.64 -3.72
C TYR A 124 7.98 6.54 -4.74
N GLN A 125 8.94 5.66 -5.05
CA GLN A 125 8.74 4.60 -6.05
C GLN A 125 7.65 3.59 -5.64
N PRO A 126 7.69 2.99 -4.43
CA PRO A 126 6.62 2.11 -3.99
C PRO A 126 5.29 2.85 -3.77
N ALA A 127 5.30 4.14 -3.43
CA ALA A 127 4.06 4.94 -3.36
C ALA A 127 3.40 5.11 -4.74
N VAL A 128 4.17 5.48 -5.78
CA VAL A 128 3.68 5.57 -7.16
C VAL A 128 3.19 4.21 -7.66
N ALA A 129 3.92 3.13 -7.37
CA ALA A 129 3.51 1.78 -7.76
C ALA A 129 2.21 1.35 -7.06
N ALA A 130 2.03 1.68 -5.78
CA ALA A 130 0.78 1.46 -5.06
C ALA A 130 -0.39 2.22 -5.70
N LEU A 131 -0.20 3.50 -6.03
CA LEU A 131 -1.21 4.29 -6.75
C LEU A 131 -1.54 3.70 -8.13
N HIS A 132 -0.52 3.24 -8.86
CA HIS A 132 -0.71 2.58 -10.14
C HIS A 132 -1.56 1.29 -10.01
N HIS A 133 -1.32 0.48 -8.97
CA HIS A 133 -2.12 -0.72 -8.72
C HIS A 133 -3.60 -0.40 -8.46
N LEU A 134 -3.90 0.81 -8.00
CA LEU A 134 -5.26 1.29 -7.81
C LEU A 134 -5.85 1.89 -9.12
N THR A 135 -5.05 2.58 -9.94
CA THR A 135 -5.50 3.19 -11.21
C THR A 135 -5.89 2.17 -12.29
N LEU A 136 -5.29 0.97 -12.28
CA LEU A 136 -5.46 -0.02 -13.34
C LEU A 136 -6.87 -0.64 -13.41
N THR A 137 -7.71 -0.47 -12.38
CA THR A 137 -8.93 -1.27 -12.22
C THR A 137 -10.24 -0.49 -12.18
N GLU A 138 -10.24 0.81 -11.93
CA GLU A 138 -11.48 1.60 -11.83
C GLU A 138 -11.52 2.77 -12.81
N ARG A 139 -12.48 2.73 -13.75
CA ARG A 139 -12.87 3.92 -14.54
C ARG A 139 -13.41 4.98 -13.58
N GLY A 140 -12.59 5.98 -13.27
CA GLY A 140 -12.92 7.02 -12.30
C GLY A 140 -11.81 7.31 -11.30
N PHE A 141 -10.81 6.41 -11.18
CA PHE A 141 -9.71 6.57 -10.24
C PHE A 141 -8.83 7.81 -10.53
N MET A 142 -8.68 8.18 -11.81
CA MET A 142 -8.03 9.45 -12.18
C MET A 142 -8.81 10.66 -11.64
N GLY A 143 -10.14 10.58 -11.56
CA GLY A 143 -10.96 11.63 -10.94
C GLY A 143 -10.75 11.73 -9.43
N ILE A 144 -10.61 10.58 -8.75
CA ILE A 144 -10.32 10.54 -7.30
C ILE A 144 -8.88 11.03 -7.03
N LEU A 145 -7.90 10.66 -7.85
CA LEU A 145 -6.56 11.24 -7.80
C LEU A 145 -6.61 12.75 -8.03
N MET A 146 -7.30 13.23 -9.08
CA MET A 146 -7.43 14.68 -9.32
C MET A 146 -8.14 15.42 -8.17
N GLN A 147 -9.06 14.78 -7.45
CA GLN A 147 -9.71 15.37 -6.28
C GLN A 147 -8.79 15.36 -5.04
N ALA A 148 -8.05 14.27 -4.82
CA ALA A 148 -7.10 14.15 -3.72
C ALA A 148 -5.85 15.02 -3.93
N THR A 149 -5.55 15.39 -5.18
CA THR A 149 -4.29 16.05 -5.56
C THR A 149 -4.58 17.24 -6.47
N GLN A 150 -4.44 18.46 -5.96
CA GLN A 150 -4.40 19.68 -6.81
C GLN A 150 -3.03 19.90 -7.47
N ASP A 151 -2.09 18.96 -7.31
CA ASP A 151 -0.70 19.09 -7.74
C ASP A 151 -0.46 18.46 -9.12
N ALA A 152 -0.23 19.31 -10.12
CA ALA A 152 0.07 18.91 -11.49
C ALA A 152 1.37 18.07 -11.61
N ARG A 153 2.33 18.23 -10.70
CA ARG A 153 3.58 17.44 -10.70
C ARG A 153 3.33 16.00 -10.33
N LEU A 154 2.38 15.76 -9.45
CA LEU A 154 2.05 14.41 -9.00
C LEU A 154 1.19 13.68 -10.03
N LEU A 155 0.28 14.39 -10.70
CA LEU A 155 -0.39 13.87 -11.90
C LEU A 155 0.62 13.51 -12.98
N ALA A 156 1.65 14.35 -13.19
CA ALA A 156 2.73 14.05 -14.11
C ALA A 156 3.60 12.87 -13.64
N ALA A 157 3.87 12.72 -12.34
CA ALA A 157 4.66 11.61 -11.77
C ALA A 157 3.91 10.28 -11.84
N VAL A 158 2.61 10.26 -11.56
CA VAL A 158 1.75 9.08 -11.73
C VAL A 158 1.62 8.75 -13.22
N ALA A 159 1.40 9.73 -14.09
CA ALA A 159 1.39 9.54 -15.54
C ALA A 159 2.72 9.04 -16.09
N ALA A 160 3.85 9.58 -15.61
CA ALA A 160 5.19 9.16 -15.99
C ALA A 160 5.52 7.74 -15.47
N GLY A 161 5.12 7.40 -14.24
CA GLY A 161 5.25 6.06 -13.67
C GLY A 161 4.37 5.02 -14.37
N LEU A 162 3.17 5.42 -14.84
CA LEU A 162 2.32 4.64 -15.74
C LEU A 162 3.00 4.43 -17.11
N SER A 163 3.67 5.46 -17.62
CA SER A 163 4.34 5.43 -18.94
C SER A 163 5.69 4.70 -18.93
N SER A 164 6.42 4.70 -17.81
CA SER A 164 7.77 4.11 -17.70
C SER A 164 7.77 2.59 -17.60
N LYS A 165 6.61 1.93 -17.43
CA LYS A 165 6.52 0.46 -17.48
C LYS A 165 6.41 -0.11 -18.90
N ALA A 166 6.22 0.72 -19.92
CA ALA A 166 6.39 0.28 -21.31
C ALA A 166 7.83 -0.16 -21.63
N SER A 167 8.81 0.21 -20.80
CA SER A 167 10.22 -0.21 -20.95
C SER A 167 10.68 -1.31 -19.98
N TRP A 168 9.87 -1.69 -18.98
CA TRP A 168 10.26 -2.69 -17.96
C TRP A 168 9.70 -4.09 -18.25
N SER A 169 8.89 -4.24 -19.32
CA SER A 169 8.44 -5.56 -19.81
C SER A 169 9.29 -6.11 -20.96
N ALA A 170 10.49 -5.54 -21.20
CA ALA A 170 11.38 -5.90 -22.31
C ALA A 170 12.76 -6.44 -21.86
N THR A 171 12.92 -6.80 -20.59
CA THR A 171 14.12 -7.50 -20.05
C THR A 171 13.67 -8.51 -19.01
#